data_AF-A0A6P6JQ54-F1
#
_entry.id   AF-A0A6P6JQ54-F1
#
_cell.length_a   1.000
_cell.length_b   1.000
_cell.length_c   1.000
_cell.angle_alpha   90.00
_cell.angle_beta   90.00
_cell.angle_gamma   90.00
#
_symmetry.space_group_name_H-M   'P 1'
#
loop_
_entity.id
_entity.type
_entity.pdbx_description
1 polymer ?
#
loop_
_entity_poly.entity_id
_entity_poly.type
_entity_poly.pdbx_seq_one_letter_code
_entity_poly.pdbx_strand_id
1 'polypeptide(L)'
;MNENFLSGDDDTVKYYMGLRNFAFFQILILTLTPYLPQGRMKNLSPFQLFLLILMRLRLDLPIQHLSHLFRVHKTTVADAFHHTLGVMYAQLCPLVHWPSRECLFTSMPHQFVESFGKNVAAIVDCFEVFIEKPSNVLIRVHACGINPVETYIRSGSYARKPSLPYTPGSDISGVVEAVGDGVCLLRTGDRVFTTGTVTGGYAEFTLASEDTVHKLPDTLDYKQGAAIGVPYFTAYRALVQKAHAKAGETVLIHGASGGFLSAVPLLEDLHCVL
;
A
#
# COMPACT_ATOMS: atom_id res chain seq x y z
N MET A 1 -26.44 1.05 2.02
CA MET A 1 -26.59 -0.39 1.70
C MET A 1 -26.94 -1.16 2.98
N ASN A 2 -27.73 -2.23 2.90
CA ASN A 2 -28.19 -3.05 4.05
C ASN A 2 -28.03 -4.55 3.75
N GLU A 3 -28.43 -5.42 4.67
CA GLU A 3 -28.26 -6.89 4.54
C GLU A 3 -28.87 -7.47 3.24
N ASN A 4 -29.98 -6.92 2.78
CA ASN A 4 -30.65 -7.34 1.55
C ASN A 4 -29.87 -6.98 0.28
N PHE A 5 -28.91 -6.06 0.35
CA PHE A 5 -28.09 -5.66 -0.80
C PHE A 5 -27.17 -6.78 -1.31
N LEU A 6 -26.76 -7.70 -0.43
CA LEU A 6 -25.77 -8.75 -0.74
C LEU A 6 -26.32 -10.18 -0.60
N SER A 7 -27.56 -10.31 -0.14
CA SER A 7 -28.18 -11.61 0.15
C SER A 7 -28.28 -12.48 -1.10
N GLY A 8 -27.43 -13.51 -1.19
CA GLY A 8 -27.47 -14.54 -2.24
C GLY A 8 -26.77 -14.16 -3.54
N ASP A 9 -26.00 -13.06 -3.57
CA ASP A 9 -25.24 -12.62 -4.73
C ASP A 9 -23.73 -12.65 -4.43
N ASP A 10 -23.14 -13.82 -4.69
CA ASP A 10 -21.72 -14.07 -4.45
C ASP A 10 -20.81 -13.25 -5.40
N ASP A 11 -21.29 -12.88 -6.58
CA ASP A 11 -20.53 -12.04 -7.53
C ASP A 11 -20.41 -10.61 -7.01
N THR A 12 -21.50 -10.06 -6.48
CA THR A 12 -21.50 -8.75 -5.83
C THR A 12 -20.62 -8.76 -4.57
N VAL A 13 -20.67 -9.84 -3.78
CA VAL A 13 -19.79 -10.01 -2.60
C VAL A 13 -18.31 -10.02 -3.00
N LYS A 14 -17.96 -10.80 -4.03
CA LYS A 14 -16.59 -10.89 -4.54
C LYS A 14 -16.10 -9.57 -5.11
N TYR A 15 -16.95 -8.85 -5.85
CA TYR A 15 -16.61 -7.56 -6.43
C TYR A 15 -16.31 -6.52 -5.34
N TYR A 16 -17.26 -6.31 -4.42
CA TYR A 16 -17.16 -5.24 -3.44
C TYR A 16 -16.19 -5.52 -2.30
N MET A 17 -16.01 -6.78 -1.90
CA MET A 17 -15.27 -7.11 -0.68
C MET A 17 -14.08 -8.04 -0.92
N GLY A 18 -13.95 -8.63 -2.12
CA GLY A 18 -12.94 -9.65 -2.40
C GLY A 18 -13.14 -10.96 -1.63
N LEU A 19 -14.29 -11.15 -0.98
CA LEU A 19 -14.62 -12.36 -0.23
C LEU A 19 -15.19 -13.43 -1.15
N ARG A 20 -15.12 -14.69 -0.71
CA ARG A 20 -15.54 -15.84 -1.52
C ARG A 20 -17.04 -15.87 -1.80
N ASN A 21 -17.85 -15.58 -0.79
CA ASN A 21 -19.31 -15.66 -0.83
C ASN A 21 -19.94 -14.95 0.37
N PHE A 22 -21.26 -14.75 0.32
CA PHE A 22 -22.00 -14.05 1.37
C PHE A 22 -21.90 -14.76 2.73
N ALA A 23 -21.88 -16.10 2.75
CA ALA A 23 -21.76 -16.88 3.98
C ALA A 23 -20.43 -16.60 4.72
N PHE A 24 -19.32 -16.47 3.99
CA PHE A 24 -18.03 -16.12 4.57
C PHE A 24 -18.05 -14.71 5.18
N PHE A 25 -18.72 -13.77 4.52
CA PHE A 25 -18.90 -12.42 5.06
C PHE A 25 -19.72 -12.42 6.37
N GLN A 26 -20.79 -13.21 6.44
CA GLN A 26 -21.60 -13.37 7.66
C GLN A 26 -20.78 -13.95 8.81
N ILE A 27 -19.97 -14.98 8.55
CA ILE A 27 -19.07 -15.56 9.55
C ILE A 27 -18.10 -14.49 10.06
N LEU A 28 -17.48 -13.72 9.17
CA LEU A 28 -16.56 -12.64 9.55
C LEU A 28 -17.24 -11.59 10.45
N ILE A 29 -18.47 -11.17 10.12
CA ILE A 29 -19.25 -10.26 10.97
C ILE A 29 -19.50 -10.88 12.34
N LEU A 30 -20.01 -12.12 12.38
CA LEU A 30 -20.32 -12.81 13.63
C LEU A 30 -19.09 -12.98 14.53
N THR A 31 -17.94 -13.32 13.95
CA THR A 31 -16.68 -13.49 14.67
C THR A 31 -16.15 -12.17 15.23
N LEU A 32 -16.27 -11.06 14.49
CA LEU A 32 -15.61 -9.80 14.83
C LEU A 32 -16.49 -8.81 15.59
N THR A 33 -17.82 -8.92 15.47
CA THR A 33 -18.77 -8.02 16.14
C THR A 33 -18.59 -7.92 17.66
N PRO A 34 -18.32 -9.00 18.41
CA PRO A 34 -18.10 -8.93 19.86
C PRO A 34 -16.96 -7.99 20.29
N TYR A 35 -16.00 -7.74 19.40
CA TYR A 35 -14.83 -6.90 19.68
C TYR A 35 -15.00 -5.44 19.26
N LEU A 36 -16.14 -5.07 18.65
CA LEU A 36 -16.42 -3.69 18.27
C LEU A 36 -16.67 -2.83 19.53
N PRO A 37 -16.19 -1.57 19.55
CA PRO A 37 -16.39 -0.67 20.69
C PRO A 37 -17.88 -0.33 20.84
N GLN A 38 -18.49 -0.85 21.90
CA GLN A 38 -19.90 -0.67 22.21
C GLN A 38 -20.25 0.82 22.38
N GLY A 39 -21.29 1.28 21.69
CA GLY A 39 -21.85 2.63 21.85
C GLY A 39 -21.18 3.78 21.08
N ARG A 40 -20.02 3.56 20.42
CA ARG A 40 -19.28 4.62 19.71
C ARG A 40 -19.76 4.87 18.27
N MET A 41 -20.46 3.92 17.66
CA MET A 41 -20.89 3.97 16.25
C MET A 41 -22.39 3.67 16.09
N LYS A 42 -23.26 4.47 16.73
CA LYS A 42 -24.71 4.21 16.75
C LYS A 42 -25.41 4.28 15.38
N ASN A 43 -24.76 4.89 14.39
CA ASN A 43 -25.36 5.19 13.09
C ASN A 43 -25.13 4.11 12.03
N LEU A 44 -24.30 3.10 12.31
CA LEU A 44 -24.00 2.01 11.39
C LEU A 44 -24.16 0.67 12.11
N SER A 45 -24.87 -0.27 11.48
CA SER A 45 -24.91 -1.65 11.98
C SER A 45 -23.55 -2.34 11.81
N PRO A 46 -23.26 -3.42 12.56
CA PRO A 46 -22.03 -4.21 12.35
C PRO A 46 -21.86 -4.64 10.89
N PHE A 47 -22.94 -5.08 10.25
CA PHE A 47 -22.95 -5.38 8.81
C PHE A 47 -22.44 -4.22 7.96
N GLN A 48 -22.97 -3.01 8.19
CA GLN A 48 -22.59 -1.82 7.44
C GLN A 48 -21.15 -1.40 7.70
N LEU A 49 -20.65 -1.56 8.93
CA LEU A 49 -19.25 -1.27 9.28
C LEU A 49 -18.28 -2.15 8.50
N PHE A 50 -18.48 -3.46 8.54
CA PHE A 50 -17.60 -4.39 7.83
C PHE A 50 -17.74 -4.27 6.32
N LEU A 51 -18.95 -4.06 5.80
CA LEU A 51 -19.17 -3.81 4.37
C LEU A 51 -18.41 -2.56 3.90
N LEU A 52 -18.55 -1.45 4.63
CA LEU A 52 -17.89 -0.17 4.31
C LEU A 52 -16.37 -0.33 4.24
N ILE A 53 -15.78 -1.05 5.19
CA ILE A 53 -14.33 -1.21 5.27
C ILE A 53 -13.81 -2.15 4.21
N LEU A 54 -14.49 -3.27 3.99
CA LEU A 54 -14.09 -4.19 2.94
C LEU A 54 -14.23 -3.52 1.57
N MET A 55 -15.27 -2.73 1.33
CA MET A 55 -15.38 -1.89 0.13
C MET A 55 -14.23 -0.91 -0.02
N ARG A 56 -13.83 -0.24 1.06
CA ARG A 56 -12.69 0.68 1.04
C ARG A 56 -11.36 -0.03 0.79
N LEU A 57 -11.08 -1.13 1.50
CA LEU A 57 -9.85 -1.90 1.34
C LEU A 57 -9.74 -2.54 -0.05
N ARG A 58 -10.87 -3.02 -0.59
CA ARG A 58 -10.90 -3.74 -1.87
C ARG A 58 -10.84 -2.82 -3.07
N LEU A 59 -11.66 -1.76 -3.05
CA LEU A 59 -11.89 -0.90 -4.21
C LEU A 59 -11.27 0.49 -4.05
N ASP A 60 -10.59 0.76 -2.94
CA ASP A 60 -9.99 2.05 -2.62
C ASP A 60 -11.00 3.21 -2.72
N LEU A 61 -12.24 2.96 -2.27
CA LEU A 61 -13.32 3.95 -2.42
C LEU A 61 -13.07 5.19 -1.55
N PRO A 62 -13.18 6.41 -2.11
CA PRO A 62 -13.00 7.65 -1.34
C PRO A 62 -14.00 7.77 -0.19
N ILE A 63 -13.58 8.41 0.91
CA ILE A 63 -14.44 8.66 2.08
C ILE A 63 -15.72 9.39 1.66
N GLN A 64 -15.60 10.33 0.71
CA GLN A 64 -16.73 11.07 0.15
C GLN A 64 -17.77 10.12 -0.46
N HIS A 65 -17.34 9.13 -1.21
CA HIS A 65 -18.25 8.21 -1.89
C HIS A 65 -18.97 7.31 -0.87
N LEU A 66 -18.23 6.76 0.09
CA LEU A 66 -18.79 5.94 1.17
C LEU A 66 -19.79 6.73 2.04
N SER A 67 -19.53 8.01 2.30
CA SER A 67 -20.45 8.89 3.02
C SER A 67 -21.83 8.96 2.34
N HIS A 68 -21.88 9.08 1.01
CA HIS A 68 -23.14 9.05 0.27
C HIS A 68 -23.79 7.67 0.24
N LEU A 69 -23.01 6.60 -0.02
CA LEU A 69 -23.51 5.22 -0.12
C LEU A 69 -24.16 4.72 1.18
N PHE A 70 -23.62 5.14 2.32
CA PHE A 70 -24.10 4.76 3.65
C PHE A 70 -24.95 5.85 4.32
N ARG A 71 -25.11 7.02 3.70
CA ARG A 71 -25.90 8.16 4.21
C ARG A 71 -25.47 8.59 5.61
N VAL A 72 -24.16 8.65 5.84
CA VAL A 72 -23.54 9.10 7.10
C VAL A 72 -22.51 10.18 6.81
N HIS A 73 -22.14 10.97 7.83
CA HIS A 73 -21.16 12.04 7.67
C HIS A 73 -19.75 11.47 7.37
N LYS A 74 -18.90 12.24 6.65
CA LYS A 74 -17.53 11.81 6.29
C LYS A 74 -16.69 11.42 7.51
N THR A 75 -16.85 12.16 8.62
CA THR A 75 -16.16 11.86 9.87
C THR A 75 -16.58 10.49 10.42
N THR A 76 -17.87 10.14 10.34
CA THR A 76 -18.35 8.81 10.72
C THR A 76 -17.72 7.70 9.89
N VAL A 77 -17.52 7.92 8.58
CA VAL A 77 -16.84 6.97 7.70
C VAL A 77 -15.37 6.81 8.10
N ALA A 78 -14.66 7.92 8.34
CA ALA A 78 -13.26 7.91 8.76
C ALA A 78 -13.07 7.18 10.10
N ASP A 79 -13.92 7.49 11.09
CA ASP A 79 -13.87 6.87 12.42
C ASP A 79 -14.19 5.37 12.34
N ALA A 80 -15.25 5.01 11.59
CA ALA A 80 -15.61 3.62 11.35
C ALA A 80 -14.45 2.84 10.74
N PHE A 81 -13.80 3.41 9.72
CA PHE A 81 -12.66 2.80 9.06
C PHE A 81 -11.52 2.50 10.04
N HIS A 82 -11.03 3.50 10.77
CA HIS A 82 -9.89 3.32 11.69
C HIS A 82 -10.19 2.32 12.80
N HIS A 83 -11.36 2.42 13.43
CA HIS A 83 -11.70 1.56 14.58
C HIS A 83 -11.91 0.11 14.17
N THR A 84 -12.74 -0.13 13.17
CA THR A 84 -13.05 -1.50 12.77
C THR A 84 -11.89 -2.13 12.01
N LEU A 85 -11.06 -1.37 11.28
CA LEU A 85 -9.79 -1.89 10.74
C LEU A 85 -8.86 -2.35 11.87
N GLY A 86 -8.74 -1.58 12.96
CA GLY A 86 -7.97 -1.97 14.13
C GLY A 86 -8.46 -3.27 14.77
N VAL A 87 -9.79 -3.44 14.88
CA VAL A 87 -10.40 -4.68 15.37
C VAL A 87 -10.11 -5.85 14.43
N MET A 88 -10.33 -5.68 13.12
CA MET A 88 -10.04 -6.70 12.11
C MET A 88 -8.57 -7.13 12.18
N TYR A 89 -7.65 -6.18 12.24
CA TYR A 89 -6.23 -6.46 12.35
C TYR A 89 -5.91 -7.27 13.62
N ALA A 90 -6.35 -6.79 14.79
CA ALA A 90 -6.05 -7.44 16.07
C ALA A 90 -6.58 -8.89 16.14
N GLN A 91 -7.74 -9.15 15.54
CA GLN A 91 -8.39 -10.47 15.61
C GLN A 91 -7.97 -11.42 14.49
N LEU A 92 -7.74 -10.91 13.28
CA LEU A 92 -7.42 -11.74 12.12
C LEU A 92 -5.92 -11.97 11.96
N CYS A 93 -5.06 -11.03 12.36
CA CYS A 93 -3.61 -11.18 12.21
C CYS A 93 -3.05 -12.46 12.86
N PRO A 94 -3.49 -12.88 14.07
CA PRO A 94 -3.03 -14.14 14.67
C PRO A 94 -3.43 -15.40 13.90
N LEU A 95 -4.48 -15.32 13.07
CA LEU A 95 -4.97 -16.44 12.25
C LEU A 95 -4.18 -16.59 10.94
N VAL A 96 -3.33 -15.61 10.62
CA VAL A 96 -2.48 -15.66 9.43
C VAL A 96 -1.25 -16.51 9.75
N HIS A 97 -1.31 -17.78 9.36
CA HIS A 97 -0.14 -18.67 9.39
C HIS A 97 0.72 -18.44 8.16
N TRP A 98 1.80 -17.69 8.35
CA TRP A 98 2.84 -17.61 7.34
C TRP A 98 3.61 -18.94 7.30
N PRO A 99 3.91 -19.49 6.10
CA PRO A 99 4.73 -20.69 6.00
C PRO A 99 6.08 -20.45 6.66
N SER A 100 6.57 -21.45 7.40
CA SER A 100 7.92 -21.39 7.98
C SER A 100 8.96 -21.25 6.86
N ARG A 101 10.15 -20.71 7.18
CA ARG A 101 11.27 -20.68 6.23
C ARG A 101 11.52 -22.06 5.62
N GLU A 102 11.42 -23.11 6.42
CA GLU A 102 11.58 -24.51 5.99
C GLU A 102 10.51 -24.94 4.97
N CYS A 103 9.26 -24.53 5.17
CA CYS A 103 8.17 -24.77 4.21
C CYS A 103 8.36 -23.97 2.90
N LEU A 104 8.90 -22.76 2.97
CA LEU A 104 9.23 -22.00 1.75
C LEU A 104 10.37 -22.68 0.98
N PHE A 105 11.33 -23.31 1.67
CA PHE A 105 12.43 -24.05 1.03
C PHE A 105 11.98 -25.30 0.29
N THR A 106 10.93 -26.00 0.75
CA THR A 106 10.45 -27.21 0.02
C THR A 106 9.81 -26.86 -1.33
N SER A 107 9.30 -25.64 -1.48
CA SER A 107 8.78 -25.11 -2.75
C SER A 107 9.85 -24.46 -3.64
N MET A 108 11.09 -24.40 -3.17
CA MET A 108 12.19 -23.75 -3.88
C MET A 108 12.66 -24.61 -5.07
N PRO A 109 12.87 -24.03 -6.27
CA PRO A 109 13.34 -24.80 -7.42
C PRO A 109 14.65 -25.53 -7.12
N HIS A 110 14.75 -26.81 -7.52
CA HIS A 110 15.90 -27.67 -7.19
C HIS A 110 17.26 -27.09 -7.61
N GLN A 111 17.33 -26.49 -8.80
CA GLN A 111 18.53 -25.82 -9.32
C GLN A 111 19.03 -24.67 -8.42
N PHE A 112 18.11 -24.05 -7.68
CA PHE A 112 18.41 -22.99 -6.74
C PHE A 112 18.99 -23.55 -5.43
N VAL A 113 18.42 -24.66 -4.94
CA VAL A 113 18.93 -25.36 -3.75
C VAL A 113 20.34 -25.93 -4.01
N GLU A 114 20.60 -26.45 -5.20
CA GLU A 114 21.93 -26.94 -5.60
C GLU A 114 22.97 -25.82 -5.66
N SER A 115 22.58 -24.62 -6.12
CA SER A 115 23.51 -23.51 -6.32
C SER A 115 23.79 -22.72 -5.04
N PHE A 116 22.82 -22.64 -4.13
CA PHE A 116 22.86 -21.70 -2.99
C PHE A 116 22.59 -22.33 -1.61
N GLY A 117 22.21 -23.60 -1.56
CA GLY A 117 21.93 -24.30 -0.30
C GLY A 117 20.70 -23.76 0.46
N LYS A 118 20.70 -23.90 1.78
CA LYS A 118 19.56 -23.53 2.66
C LYS A 118 19.68 -22.14 3.32
N ASN A 119 20.75 -21.40 3.05
CA ASN A 119 21.02 -20.08 3.64
C ASN A 119 20.50 -18.94 2.74
N VAL A 120 19.23 -19.01 2.34
CA VAL A 120 18.61 -18.04 1.41
C VAL A 120 17.28 -17.54 1.96
N ALA A 121 16.88 -16.30 1.66
CA ALA A 121 15.59 -15.75 2.06
C ALA A 121 14.58 -15.82 0.90
N ALA A 122 13.45 -16.50 1.11
CA ALA A 122 12.33 -16.52 0.17
C ALA A 122 11.24 -15.54 0.63
N ILE A 123 10.82 -14.61 -0.24
CA ILE A 123 9.82 -13.59 0.07
C ILE A 123 8.52 -13.93 -0.67
N VAL A 124 7.42 -14.07 0.09
CA VAL A 124 6.06 -14.14 -0.44
C VAL A 124 5.40 -12.79 -0.20
N ASP A 125 5.06 -12.08 -1.27
CA ASP A 125 4.51 -10.73 -1.22
C ASP A 125 3.01 -10.72 -0.89
N CYS A 126 2.59 -9.73 -0.10
CA CYS A 126 1.19 -9.40 0.18
C CYS A 126 1.05 -7.87 0.28
N PHE A 127 0.08 -7.37 -0.49
CA PHE A 127 -0.15 -5.99 -0.93
C PHE A 127 -0.24 -4.91 0.17
N GLU A 128 -0.08 -3.64 -0.25
CA GLU A 128 -0.22 -2.43 0.59
C GLU A 128 -1.67 -1.91 0.63
N VAL A 129 -2.04 -1.29 1.76
CA VAL A 129 -3.33 -0.63 1.97
C VAL A 129 -3.09 0.87 2.13
N PHE A 130 -3.72 1.69 1.29
CA PHE A 130 -3.62 3.16 1.33
C PHE A 130 -4.68 3.75 2.28
N ILE A 131 -4.32 4.77 3.06
CA ILE A 131 -5.23 5.53 3.94
C ILE A 131 -5.21 7.00 3.51
N GLU A 132 -6.29 7.53 2.94
CA GLU A 132 -6.35 8.95 2.57
C GLU A 132 -6.40 9.89 3.79
N LYS A 133 -5.50 10.87 3.83
CA LYS A 133 -5.68 12.14 4.56
C LYS A 133 -5.66 13.29 3.54
N PRO A 134 -6.57 14.28 3.63
CA PRO A 134 -6.74 15.30 2.59
C PRO A 134 -5.75 16.50 2.66
N SER A 135 -4.48 16.31 3.05
CA SER A 135 -3.47 17.38 3.02
C SER A 135 -2.64 17.29 1.73
N ASN A 136 -3.08 17.99 0.68
CA ASN A 136 -2.42 17.93 -0.63
C ASN A 136 -1.28 18.97 -0.75
N VAL A 137 -0.22 18.56 -1.41
CA VAL A 137 0.93 19.38 -1.80
C VAL A 137 1.01 19.41 -3.33
N LEU A 138 1.07 20.60 -3.92
CA LEU A 138 1.32 20.79 -5.34
C LEU A 138 2.82 20.89 -5.58
N ILE A 139 3.34 20.02 -6.44
CA ILE A 139 4.77 19.92 -6.73
C ILE A 139 4.98 20.21 -8.22
N ARG A 140 5.89 21.14 -8.52
CA ARG A 140 6.43 21.32 -9.87
C ARG A 140 7.49 20.24 -10.10
N VAL A 141 7.22 19.35 -11.03
CA VAL A 141 8.03 18.16 -11.28
C VAL A 141 9.28 18.55 -12.08
N HIS A 142 10.44 18.15 -11.57
CA HIS A 142 11.74 18.31 -12.25
C HIS A 142 12.25 16.99 -12.84
N ALA A 143 11.94 15.85 -12.21
CA ALA A 143 12.26 14.52 -12.71
C ALA A 143 11.18 13.50 -12.28
N CYS A 144 10.97 12.48 -13.10
CA CYS A 144 10.06 11.37 -12.81
C CYS A 144 10.85 10.05 -12.85
N GLY A 145 10.60 9.18 -11.88
CA GLY A 145 11.04 7.79 -11.89
C GLY A 145 10.12 6.95 -12.75
N ILE A 146 10.66 5.93 -13.41
CA ILE A 146 9.89 4.98 -14.22
C ILE A 146 10.01 3.61 -13.59
N ASN A 147 8.88 2.98 -13.27
CA ASN A 147 8.85 1.64 -12.69
C ASN A 147 8.15 0.63 -13.61
N PRO A 148 8.46 -0.68 -13.49
CA PRO A 148 7.75 -1.71 -14.24
C PRO A 148 6.25 -1.77 -13.93
N VAL A 149 5.85 -1.40 -12.71
CA VAL A 149 4.45 -1.44 -12.26
C VAL A 149 3.53 -0.57 -13.11
N GLU A 150 4.02 0.55 -13.65
CA GLU A 150 3.23 1.38 -14.57
C GLU A 150 2.82 0.61 -15.83
N THR A 151 3.63 -0.34 -16.32
CA THR A 151 3.27 -1.13 -17.50
C THR A 151 2.07 -2.05 -17.22
N TYR A 152 2.03 -2.66 -16.03
CA TYR A 152 0.94 -3.53 -15.59
C TYR A 152 -0.34 -2.74 -15.29
N ILE A 153 -0.20 -1.52 -14.76
CA ILE A 153 -1.34 -0.62 -14.54
C ILE A 153 -1.94 -0.20 -15.89
N ARG A 154 -1.09 0.20 -16.85
CA ARG A 154 -1.53 0.64 -18.19
C ARG A 154 -2.18 -0.47 -19.00
N SER A 155 -1.73 -1.72 -18.85
CA SER A 155 -2.35 -2.88 -19.50
C SER A 155 -3.65 -3.33 -18.82
N GLY A 156 -3.96 -2.80 -17.64
CA GLY A 156 -5.12 -3.22 -16.84
C GLY A 156 -4.94 -4.58 -16.15
N SER A 157 -3.74 -5.15 -16.15
CA SER A 157 -3.42 -6.43 -15.52
C SER A 157 -2.98 -6.31 -14.06
N TYR A 158 -2.80 -5.09 -13.55
CA TYR A 158 -2.50 -4.86 -12.15
C TYR A 158 -3.76 -4.85 -11.27
N ALA A 159 -3.58 -5.14 -9.97
CA ALA A 159 -4.69 -5.19 -9.01
C ALA A 159 -5.36 -3.81 -8.85
N ARG A 160 -4.54 -2.74 -8.79
CA ARG A 160 -5.01 -1.36 -8.80
C ARG A 160 -5.36 -0.94 -10.21
N LYS A 161 -6.61 -0.53 -10.43
CA LYS A 161 -7.11 -0.03 -11.71
C LYS A 161 -7.54 1.44 -11.55
N PRO A 162 -6.76 2.40 -12.07
CA PRO A 162 -7.13 3.80 -11.96
C PRO A 162 -8.38 4.11 -12.81
N SER A 163 -9.18 5.06 -12.36
CA SER A 163 -10.23 5.66 -13.17
C SER A 163 -9.61 6.39 -14.36
N LEU A 164 -10.15 6.16 -15.56
CA LEU A 164 -9.68 6.84 -16.77
C LEU A 164 -10.49 8.14 -17.02
N PRO A 165 -9.87 9.19 -17.58
CA PRO A 165 -8.45 9.30 -17.96
C PRO A 165 -7.53 9.38 -16.74
N TYR A 166 -6.32 8.83 -16.86
CA TYR A 166 -5.34 8.79 -15.76
C TYR A 166 -3.95 9.19 -16.23
N THR A 167 -3.18 9.83 -15.34
CA THR A 167 -1.76 10.15 -15.54
C THR A 167 -0.91 9.15 -14.75
N PRO A 168 0.09 8.48 -15.36
CA PRO A 168 0.96 7.54 -14.64
C PRO A 168 2.03 8.21 -13.76
N GLY A 169 2.70 7.39 -12.95
CA GLY A 169 3.89 7.76 -12.17
C GLY A 169 3.60 8.06 -10.70
N SER A 170 4.26 7.32 -9.80
CA SER A 170 4.26 7.57 -8.35
C SER A 170 5.53 8.28 -7.85
N ASP A 171 6.62 8.14 -8.60
CA ASP A 171 7.94 8.60 -8.19
C ASP A 171 8.29 9.87 -8.96
N ILE A 172 8.34 10.99 -8.25
CA ILE A 172 8.86 12.24 -8.78
C ILE A 172 9.83 12.86 -7.82
N SER A 173 10.58 13.82 -8.32
CA SER A 173 11.20 14.85 -7.50
C SER A 173 11.01 16.22 -8.13
N GLY A 174 11.01 17.24 -7.28
CA GLY A 174 10.74 18.58 -7.71
C GLY A 174 10.74 19.58 -6.58
N VAL A 175 10.00 20.66 -6.78
CA VAL A 175 9.89 21.76 -5.83
C VAL A 175 8.42 21.93 -5.47
N VAL A 176 8.14 22.11 -4.18
CA VAL A 176 6.79 22.46 -3.72
C VAL A 176 6.42 23.82 -4.30
N GLU A 177 5.40 23.82 -5.16
CA GLU A 177 4.83 25.03 -5.75
C GLU A 177 3.83 25.67 -4.78
N ALA A 178 2.95 24.85 -4.20
CA ALA A 178 1.95 25.29 -3.24
C ALA A 178 1.60 24.19 -2.23
N VAL A 179 1.12 24.59 -1.06
CA VAL A 179 0.64 23.69 -0.01
C VAL A 179 -0.84 23.93 0.24
N GLY A 180 -1.61 22.86 0.42
CA GLY A 180 -3.02 22.92 0.78
C GLY A 180 -3.24 23.12 2.29
N ASP A 181 -4.49 23.36 2.66
CA ASP A 181 -4.89 23.53 4.06
C ASP A 181 -4.54 22.28 4.89
N GLY A 182 -3.90 22.49 6.04
CA GLY A 182 -3.52 21.42 6.98
C GLY A 182 -2.15 20.79 6.72
N VAL A 183 -1.43 21.17 5.67
CA VAL A 183 -0.02 20.82 5.49
C VAL A 183 0.83 21.59 6.51
N CYS A 184 1.61 20.87 7.31
CA CYS A 184 2.39 21.40 8.43
C CYS A 184 3.91 21.20 8.27
N LEU A 185 4.33 20.19 7.50
CA LEU A 185 5.72 19.71 7.41
C LEU A 185 6.48 20.28 6.20
N LEU A 186 5.75 20.84 5.24
CA LEU A 186 6.25 21.29 3.94
C LEU A 186 5.83 22.72 3.67
N ARG A 187 6.60 23.42 2.84
CA ARG A 187 6.33 24.80 2.41
C ARG A 187 6.78 25.00 0.96
N THR A 188 6.21 26.01 0.31
CA THR A 188 6.64 26.43 -1.04
C THR A 188 8.16 26.65 -1.09
N GLY A 189 8.78 26.16 -2.16
CA GLY A 189 10.22 26.21 -2.39
C GLY A 189 11.00 25.01 -1.82
N ASP A 190 10.40 24.17 -0.97
CA ASP A 190 11.08 22.96 -0.49
C ASP A 190 11.36 22.01 -1.66
N ARG A 191 12.58 21.46 -1.70
CA ARG A 191 12.96 20.38 -2.62
C ARG A 191 12.44 19.06 -2.07
N VAL A 192 11.75 18.29 -2.90
CA VAL A 192 11.03 17.09 -2.44
C VAL A 192 11.13 15.93 -3.43
N PHE A 193 10.89 14.73 -2.93
CA PHE A 193 10.57 13.54 -3.71
C PHE A 193 9.32 12.84 -3.15
N THR A 194 8.70 11.96 -3.94
CA THR A 194 7.47 11.26 -3.55
C THR A 194 7.64 9.75 -3.46
N THR A 195 6.82 9.14 -2.61
CA THR A 195 6.56 7.67 -2.57
C THR A 195 5.16 7.32 -3.07
N GLY A 196 4.38 8.33 -3.46
CA GLY A 196 3.05 8.21 -4.02
C GLY A 196 2.50 9.56 -4.48
N THR A 197 1.61 9.52 -5.47
CA THR A 197 0.94 10.71 -6.02
C THR A 197 -0.58 10.50 -6.06
N VAL A 198 -1.32 11.60 -6.00
CA VAL A 198 -2.77 11.65 -6.15
C VAL A 198 -3.14 11.74 -7.63
N THR A 199 -2.47 12.62 -8.38
CA THR A 199 -2.82 12.90 -9.78
C THR A 199 -1.89 12.27 -10.80
N GLY A 200 -0.84 11.55 -10.39
CA GLY A 200 0.19 11.02 -11.29
C GLY A 200 1.36 11.99 -11.49
N GLY A 201 2.55 11.43 -11.71
CA GLY A 201 3.83 12.15 -11.77
C GLY A 201 4.38 12.40 -13.17
N TYR A 202 3.82 11.79 -14.21
CA TYR A 202 4.22 12.02 -15.61
C TYR A 202 3.56 13.28 -16.16
N ALA A 203 3.77 14.39 -15.46
CA ALA A 203 3.20 15.69 -15.73
C ALA A 203 4.15 16.79 -15.21
N GLU A 204 3.96 18.03 -15.66
CA GLU A 204 4.73 19.19 -15.19
C GLU A 204 4.42 19.52 -13.72
N PHE A 205 3.22 19.19 -13.27
CA PHE A 205 2.77 19.36 -11.89
C PHE A 205 2.06 18.10 -11.39
N THR A 206 2.23 17.80 -10.11
CA THR A 206 1.51 16.70 -9.46
C THR A 206 0.97 17.12 -8.09
N LEU A 207 -0.18 16.57 -7.72
CA LEU A 207 -0.66 16.58 -6.35
C LEU A 207 -0.21 15.30 -5.65
N ALA A 208 0.31 15.44 -4.43
CA ALA A 208 0.63 14.34 -3.54
C ALA A 208 0.12 14.64 -2.13
N SER A 209 -0.16 13.59 -1.34
CA SER A 209 -0.53 13.76 0.06
C SER A 209 0.72 14.07 0.88
N GLU A 210 0.64 14.92 1.90
CA GLU A 210 1.79 15.34 2.72
C GLU A 210 2.59 14.14 3.27
N ASP A 211 1.93 13.05 3.63
CA ASP A 211 2.55 11.84 4.18
C ASP A 211 3.31 11.00 3.14
N THR A 212 3.12 11.27 1.84
CA THR A 212 3.84 10.62 0.74
C THR A 212 4.91 11.53 0.11
N VAL A 213 5.17 12.69 0.71
CA VAL A 213 6.14 13.68 0.24
C VAL A 213 7.25 13.85 1.26
N HIS A 214 8.49 13.75 0.81
CA HIS A 214 9.67 13.80 1.66
C HIS A 214 10.66 14.84 1.14
N LYS A 215 11.35 15.55 2.04
CA LYS A 215 12.36 16.52 1.66
C LYS A 215 13.53 15.82 0.97
N LEU A 216 13.95 16.36 -0.16
CA LEU A 216 15.12 15.91 -0.91
C LEU A 216 16.36 16.58 -0.32
N PRO A 217 17.34 15.82 0.21
CA PRO A 217 18.59 16.39 0.72
C PRO A 217 19.34 17.20 -0.35
N ASP A 218 20.06 18.22 0.08
CA ASP A 218 20.76 19.11 -0.86
C ASP A 218 21.87 18.42 -1.67
N THR A 219 22.39 17.32 -1.12
CA THR A 219 23.40 16.47 -1.75
C THR A 219 22.90 15.65 -2.94
N LEU A 220 21.59 15.51 -3.10
CA LEU A 220 21.00 14.74 -4.20
C LEU A 220 20.43 15.66 -5.26
N ASP A 221 20.64 15.34 -6.53
CA ASP A 221 19.94 16.00 -7.63
C ASP A 221 18.50 15.47 -7.79
N TYR A 222 17.71 16.12 -8.65
CA TYR A 222 16.33 15.69 -8.88
C TYR A 222 16.24 14.30 -9.52
N LYS A 223 17.16 13.91 -10.40
CA LYS A 223 17.11 12.58 -11.02
C LYS A 223 17.34 11.48 -9.98
N GLN A 224 18.30 11.69 -9.08
CA GLN A 224 18.56 10.84 -7.93
C GLN A 224 17.35 10.78 -7.00
N GLY A 225 16.75 11.94 -6.68
CA GLY A 225 15.53 11.99 -5.85
C GLY A 225 14.35 11.20 -6.43
N ALA A 226 14.14 11.31 -7.75
CA ALA A 226 13.07 10.59 -8.44
C ALA A 226 13.34 9.07 -8.56
N ALA A 227 14.59 8.63 -8.31
CA ALA A 227 14.98 7.23 -8.27
C ALA A 227 14.91 6.62 -6.86
N ILE A 228 14.45 7.36 -5.84
CA ILE A 228 14.33 6.83 -4.48
C ILE A 228 13.06 6.00 -4.33
N GLY A 229 11.88 6.60 -4.59
CA GLY A 229 10.54 6.09 -4.27
C GLY A 229 10.33 4.57 -4.29
N VAL A 230 9.66 4.04 -5.32
CA VAL A 230 9.37 2.61 -5.44
C VAL A 230 10.61 1.72 -5.27
N PRO A 231 11.76 1.93 -5.95
CA PRO A 231 12.86 0.97 -5.88
C PRO A 231 13.50 0.87 -4.49
N TYR A 232 13.78 1.97 -3.80
CA TYR A 232 14.39 1.94 -2.47
C TYR A 232 13.43 1.37 -1.43
N PHE A 233 12.17 1.85 -1.41
CA PHE A 233 11.21 1.40 -0.39
C PHE A 233 10.78 -0.06 -0.61
N THR A 234 10.73 -0.53 -1.86
CA THR A 234 10.52 -1.96 -2.15
C THR A 234 11.68 -2.80 -1.62
N ALA A 235 12.92 -2.38 -1.87
CA ALA A 235 14.11 -3.06 -1.35
C ALA A 235 14.15 -3.06 0.19
N TYR A 236 13.89 -1.91 0.82
CA TYR A 236 13.84 -1.79 2.28
C TYR A 236 12.78 -2.70 2.90
N ARG A 237 11.57 -2.70 2.34
CA ARG A 237 10.49 -3.58 2.79
C ARG A 237 10.88 -5.05 2.65
N ALA A 238 11.45 -5.44 1.51
CA ALA A 238 11.88 -6.80 1.25
C ALA A 238 12.96 -7.26 2.25
N LEU A 239 14.03 -6.48 2.43
CA LEU A 239 15.19 -6.88 3.21
C LEU A 239 14.99 -6.67 4.71
N VAL A 240 14.52 -5.50 5.13
CA VAL A 240 14.47 -5.12 6.54
C VAL A 240 13.18 -5.59 7.19
N GLN A 241 12.04 -5.32 6.54
CA GLN A 241 10.72 -5.57 7.16
C GLN A 241 10.22 -7.00 6.98
N LYS A 242 10.58 -7.67 5.88
CA LYS A 242 10.09 -9.03 5.55
C LYS A 242 11.14 -10.11 5.79
N ALA A 243 12.32 -9.96 5.19
CA ALA A 243 13.38 -10.96 5.36
C ALA A 243 14.04 -10.88 6.74
N HIS A 244 14.04 -9.69 7.35
CA HIS A 244 14.81 -9.37 8.56
C HIS A 244 16.28 -9.74 8.38
N ALA A 245 16.86 -9.35 7.24
CA ALA A 245 18.22 -9.67 6.88
C ALA A 245 19.20 -9.19 7.96
N LYS A 246 20.21 -10.02 8.26
CA LYS A 246 21.21 -9.78 9.30
C LYS A 246 22.62 -9.75 8.73
N ALA A 247 23.50 -9.08 9.47
CA ALA A 247 24.93 -9.09 9.23
C ALA A 247 25.48 -10.51 9.07
N GLY A 248 26.28 -10.70 8.01
CA GLY A 248 26.87 -11.99 7.64
C GLY A 248 25.97 -12.93 6.85
N GLU A 249 24.69 -12.59 6.63
CA GLU A 249 23.83 -13.38 5.73
C GLU A 249 24.13 -13.05 4.26
N THR A 250 24.03 -14.06 3.39
CA THR A 250 24.16 -13.90 1.93
C THR A 250 22.80 -13.57 1.32
N VAL A 251 22.73 -12.53 0.49
CA VAL A 251 21.49 -12.07 -0.13
C VAL A 251 21.62 -12.09 -1.66
N LEU A 252 20.87 -13.00 -2.29
CA LEU A 252 20.76 -13.01 -3.74
C LEU A 252 19.78 -11.94 -4.23
N ILE A 253 20.28 -10.97 -5.00
CA ILE A 253 19.45 -10.00 -5.71
C ILE A 253 19.24 -10.47 -7.15
N HIS A 254 18.01 -10.87 -7.48
CA HIS A 254 17.61 -11.05 -8.87
C HIS A 254 17.40 -9.70 -9.56
N GLY A 255 17.84 -9.57 -10.81
CA GLY A 255 17.68 -8.33 -11.56
C GLY A 255 18.49 -7.16 -10.98
N ALA A 256 19.64 -7.44 -10.37
CA ALA A 256 20.53 -6.45 -9.75
C ALA A 256 21.00 -5.35 -10.73
N SER A 257 20.92 -5.56 -12.04
CA SER A 257 21.19 -4.53 -13.06
C SER A 257 20.05 -3.52 -13.25
N GLY A 258 18.89 -3.74 -12.62
CA GLY A 258 17.71 -2.87 -12.69
C GLY A 258 17.55 -1.96 -11.46
N GLY A 259 16.37 -1.34 -11.31
CA GLY A 259 16.10 -0.41 -10.21
C GLY A 259 16.26 -0.99 -8.80
N PHE A 260 16.22 -2.32 -8.67
CA PHE A 260 16.46 -3.02 -7.39
C PHE A 260 17.91 -2.92 -6.90
N LEU A 261 18.84 -2.38 -7.70
CA LEU A 261 20.21 -2.05 -7.28
C LEU A 261 20.24 -1.10 -6.08
N SER A 262 19.18 -0.31 -5.84
CA SER A 262 19.03 0.51 -4.64
C SER A 262 19.03 -0.29 -3.33
N ALA A 263 18.94 -1.61 -3.39
CA ALA A 263 19.12 -2.52 -2.27
C ALA A 263 20.59 -2.66 -1.82
N VAL A 264 21.57 -2.34 -2.68
CA VAL A 264 23.00 -2.56 -2.37
C VAL A 264 23.48 -1.72 -1.17
N PRO A 265 23.21 -0.40 -1.09
CA PRO A 265 23.59 0.37 0.08
C PRO A 265 22.93 -0.15 1.38
N LEU A 266 21.69 -0.66 1.30
CA LEU A 266 20.99 -1.26 2.43
C LEU A 266 21.67 -2.54 2.92
N LEU A 267 22.22 -3.35 2.00
CA LEU A 267 22.95 -4.56 2.35
C LEU A 267 24.34 -4.25 2.93
N GLU A 268 25.00 -3.21 2.44
CA GLU A 268 26.25 -2.71 3.00
C GLU A 268 26.05 -2.24 4.45
N ASP A 269 25.00 -1.44 4.72
CA ASP A 269 24.63 -1.00 6.08
C ASP A 269 24.27 -2.17 7.01
N LEU A 270 23.72 -3.25 6.45
CA LEU A 270 23.40 -4.47 7.20
C LEU A 270 24.59 -5.42 7.32
N HIS A 271 25.75 -5.14 6.71
CA HIS A 271 26.90 -6.04 6.59
C HIS A 271 26.55 -7.42 5.99
N CYS A 272 25.60 -7.47 5.06
CA CYS A 272 25.27 -8.68 4.30
C CYS A 272 26.25 -8.89 3.14
N VAL A 273 26.41 -10.13 2.68
CA VAL A 273 27.25 -10.48 1.53
C VAL A 273 26.37 -10.60 0.29
N LEU A 274 26.74 -9.90 -0.79
CA LEU A 274 26.13 -10.03 -2.12
C LEU A 274 26.57 -11.32 -2.82
#